data_AF-A0A9Q1CGF2-F1
#
_entry.id   AF-A0A9Q1CGF2-F1
#
_cell.length_a   1.000
_cell.length_b   1.000
_cell.length_c   1.000
_cell.angle_alpha   90.00
_cell.angle_beta   90.00
_cell.angle_gamma   90.00
#
_symmetry.space_group_name_H-M   'P 1'
#
loop_
_entity.id
_entity.type
_entity.pdbx_description
1 polymer ?
#
loop_
_entity_poly.entity_id
_entity_poly.type
_entity_poly.pdbx_seq_one_letter_code
_entity_poly.pdbx_strand_id
1 'polypeptide(L)'
;MDGQIKGRMDRRTDGQIDRDFRLPDTLIYTRAARHLASLGKTGEIEKLLSMMRGLVKQEDYDEVVINCIRVMSGNPALLKEAESLIKLINSDWQKINAHIVCGKLKKAYLLAVRGERGVEDVKRIASAAERTGNTKIKDMCDQWLKKKEAETTHRPEGQEFQRRHGKQWDKR
;
A
#
# COMPACT_ATOMS: atom_id res chain seq x y z
N MET A 1 16.86 -70.11 2.00
CA MET A 1 16.78 -69.24 3.20
C MET A 1 17.32 -67.91 2.73
N ASP A 2 16.46 -67.17 2.04
CA ASP A 2 16.87 -66.11 1.13
C ASP A 2 16.49 -64.76 1.71
N GLY A 3 17.54 -63.94 1.82
CA GLY A 3 17.56 -62.66 2.49
C GLY A 3 16.57 -61.66 1.90
N GLN A 4 15.90 -61.00 2.82
CA GLN A 4 14.85 -60.01 2.67
C GLN A 4 15.37 -58.73 1.99
N ILE A 5 15.11 -58.57 0.69
CA ILE A 5 15.18 -57.27 0.01
C ILE A 5 13.81 -56.61 0.15
N LYS A 6 13.65 -55.71 1.14
CA LYS A 6 12.45 -54.85 1.22
C LYS A 6 12.84 -53.43 0.83
N GLY A 7 12.54 -53.10 -0.43
CA GLY A 7 12.83 -51.82 -1.06
C GLY A 7 12.31 -50.64 -0.26
N ARG A 8 13.13 -49.58 -0.25
CA ARG A 8 12.79 -48.24 0.23
C ARG A 8 11.44 -47.81 -0.35
N MET A 9 10.57 -47.41 0.56
CA MET A 9 9.29 -46.77 0.31
C MET A 9 9.56 -45.37 -0.26
N ASP A 10 9.63 -45.27 -1.59
CA ASP A 10 9.64 -43.97 -2.27
C ASP A 10 8.21 -43.43 -2.21
N ARG A 11 7.98 -42.52 -1.25
CA ARG A 11 6.77 -41.71 -1.19
C ARG A 11 6.82 -40.78 -2.40
N ARG A 12 6.32 -41.28 -3.54
CA ARG A 12 5.95 -40.46 -4.68
C ARG A 12 5.14 -39.29 -4.15
N THR A 13 5.74 -38.11 -4.25
CA THR A 13 5.13 -36.81 -4.05
C THR A 13 3.96 -36.68 -5.01
N ASP A 14 2.78 -37.02 -4.53
CA ASP A 14 1.53 -36.81 -5.24
C ASP A 14 1.23 -35.30 -5.25
N GLY A 15 1.08 -34.75 -6.45
CA GLY A 15 0.44 -33.46 -6.66
C GLY A 15 1.28 -32.21 -6.43
N GLN A 16 2.46 -32.07 -7.05
CA GLN A 16 2.83 -30.73 -7.55
C GLN A 16 1.94 -30.44 -8.76
N ILE A 17 0.72 -30.00 -8.50
CA ILE A 17 -0.09 -29.32 -9.51
C ILE A 17 0.62 -28.00 -9.76
N ASP A 18 1.32 -27.99 -10.88
CA ASP A 18 1.87 -26.82 -11.52
C ASP A 18 0.79 -25.74 -11.55
N ARG A 19 0.97 -24.67 -10.75
CA ARG A 19 0.07 -23.51 -10.70
C ARG A 19 0.44 -22.49 -11.78
N ASP A 20 1.03 -22.97 -12.87
CA ASP A 20 1.69 -22.13 -13.89
C ASP A 20 0.74 -21.70 -15.01
N PHE A 21 -0.57 -21.63 -14.71
CA PHE A 21 -1.58 -21.00 -15.57
C PHE A 21 -2.38 -19.89 -14.88
N ARG A 22 -1.81 -19.23 -13.87
CA ARG A 22 -2.34 -17.94 -13.41
C ARG A 22 -1.92 -16.85 -14.41
N LEU A 23 -2.76 -16.59 -15.43
CA LEU A 23 -2.80 -15.23 -16.01
C LEU A 23 -2.78 -14.26 -14.83
N PRO A 24 -1.99 -13.16 -14.81
CA PRO A 24 -1.81 -12.36 -13.61
C PRO A 24 -3.18 -11.98 -13.03
N ASP A 25 -3.60 -12.70 -11.98
CA ASP A 25 -5.00 -12.77 -11.52
C ASP A 25 -5.55 -11.34 -11.30
N THR A 26 -4.67 -10.48 -10.79
CA THR A 26 -4.85 -9.05 -10.55
C THR A 26 -5.30 -8.27 -11.78
N LEU A 27 -4.78 -8.55 -12.99
CA LEU A 27 -5.15 -7.81 -14.19
C LEU A 27 -6.58 -8.12 -14.64
N ILE A 28 -7.00 -9.38 -14.53
CA ILE A 28 -8.37 -9.80 -14.88
C ILE A 28 -9.35 -9.16 -13.91
N TYR A 29 -9.09 -9.31 -12.60
CA TYR A 29 -9.92 -8.70 -11.57
C TYR A 29 -9.96 -7.17 -11.72
N THR A 30 -8.83 -6.53 -11.98
CA THR A 30 -8.76 -5.07 -12.20
C THR A 30 -9.60 -4.64 -13.40
N ARG A 31 -9.53 -5.37 -14.53
CA ARG A 31 -10.34 -5.06 -15.72
C ARG A 31 -11.84 -5.21 -15.43
N ALA A 32 -12.24 -6.33 -14.81
CA ALA A 32 -13.63 -6.58 -14.44
C ALA A 32 -14.15 -5.51 -13.47
N ALA A 33 -13.39 -5.22 -12.42
CA ALA A 33 -13.79 -4.29 -11.38
C ALA A 33 -13.90 -2.84 -11.91
N ARG A 34 -12.96 -2.41 -12.77
CA ARG A 34 -13.05 -1.11 -13.48
C ARG A 34 -14.26 -1.03 -14.39
N HIS A 35 -14.58 -2.11 -15.11
CA HIS A 35 -15.75 -2.14 -15.98
C HIS A 35 -17.04 -2.01 -15.18
N LEU A 36 -17.20 -2.79 -14.10
CA LEU A 36 -18.34 -2.68 -13.19
C LEU A 36 -18.46 -1.29 -12.56
N ALA A 37 -17.32 -0.69 -12.16
CA ALA A 37 -17.25 0.68 -11.66
C ALA A 37 -17.70 1.72 -12.70
N SER A 38 -17.29 1.57 -13.96
CA SER A 38 -17.73 2.49 -15.05
C SER A 38 -19.22 2.40 -15.33
N LEU A 39 -19.84 1.25 -15.05
CA LEU A 39 -21.28 1.03 -15.18
C LEU A 39 -22.06 1.43 -13.91
N GLY A 40 -21.39 1.87 -12.84
CA GLY A 40 -22.03 2.20 -11.56
C GLY A 40 -22.63 0.99 -10.84
N LYS A 41 -22.23 -0.24 -11.16
CA LYS A 41 -22.79 -1.47 -10.57
C LYS A 41 -22.14 -1.79 -9.22
N THR A 42 -22.40 -0.95 -8.21
CA THR A 42 -21.76 -1.03 -6.88
C THR A 42 -21.98 -2.38 -6.19
N GLY A 43 -23.18 -2.95 -6.25
CA GLY A 43 -23.46 -4.28 -5.68
C GLY A 43 -22.67 -5.42 -6.34
N GLU A 44 -22.38 -5.33 -7.64
CA GLU A 44 -21.55 -6.31 -8.33
C GLU A 44 -20.06 -6.14 -7.99
N ILE A 45 -19.62 -4.90 -7.77
CA ILE A 45 -18.27 -4.62 -7.27
C ILE A 45 -18.08 -5.25 -5.88
N GLU A 46 -19.05 -5.08 -4.98
CA GLU A 46 -18.99 -5.66 -3.63
C GLU A 46 -18.92 -7.19 -3.66
N LYS A 47 -19.73 -7.85 -4.51
CA LYS A 47 -19.67 -9.29 -4.72
C LYS A 47 -18.29 -9.71 -5.24
N LEU A 48 -17.79 -9.03 -6.27
CA LEU A 48 -16.46 -9.31 -6.85
C LEU A 48 -15.36 -9.21 -5.79
N LEU A 49 -15.31 -8.09 -5.06
CA LEU A 49 -14.33 -7.88 -4.00
C LEU A 49 -14.49 -8.91 -2.88
N SER A 50 -15.71 -9.28 -2.51
CA SER A 50 -15.93 -10.34 -1.52
C SER A 50 -15.39 -11.68 -1.98
N MET A 51 -15.56 -12.05 -3.26
CA MET A 51 -15.04 -13.31 -3.81
C MET A 51 -13.52 -13.33 -3.82
N MET A 52 -12.87 -12.20 -4.12
CA MET A 52 -11.41 -12.13 -4.16
C MET A 52 -10.74 -12.35 -2.80
N ARG A 53 -11.47 -12.14 -1.69
CA ARG A 53 -10.93 -12.35 -0.34
C ARG A 53 -10.51 -13.81 -0.17
N GLY A 54 -9.22 -14.01 0.11
CA GLY A 54 -8.64 -15.35 0.28
C GLY A 54 -8.24 -16.03 -1.03
N LEU A 55 -8.55 -15.46 -2.19
CA LEU A 55 -8.12 -15.96 -3.51
C LEU A 55 -6.84 -15.28 -4.00
N VAL A 56 -6.69 -13.98 -3.70
CA VAL A 56 -5.54 -13.16 -4.10
C VAL A 56 -4.76 -12.68 -2.88
N LYS A 57 -3.52 -12.25 -3.08
CA LYS A 57 -2.73 -11.62 -2.01
C LYS A 57 -3.34 -10.26 -1.65
N GLN A 58 -3.03 -9.78 -0.44
CA GLN A 58 -3.52 -8.48 0.01
C GLN A 58 -3.04 -7.33 -0.88
N GLU A 59 -1.83 -7.40 -1.43
CA GLU A 59 -1.28 -6.39 -2.36
C GLU A 59 -2.10 -6.27 -3.65
N ASP A 60 -2.45 -7.42 -4.23
CA ASP A 60 -3.29 -7.52 -5.43
C ASP A 60 -4.74 -7.08 -5.15
N TYR A 61 -5.25 -7.44 -3.97
CA TYR A 61 -6.56 -7.01 -3.51
C TYR A 61 -6.65 -5.49 -3.40
N ASP A 62 -5.69 -4.88 -2.70
CA ASP A 62 -5.60 -3.44 -2.54
C ASP A 62 -5.50 -2.75 -3.93
N GLU A 63 -4.68 -3.30 -4.85
CA GLU A 63 -4.53 -2.78 -6.22
C GLU A 63 -5.87 -2.76 -6.99
N VAL A 64 -6.67 -3.81 -6.88
CA VAL A 64 -7.97 -3.86 -7.55
C VAL A 64 -8.94 -2.85 -6.92
N VAL A 65 -8.95 -2.72 -5.59
CA VAL A 65 -9.80 -1.78 -4.87
C VAL A 65 -9.47 -0.33 -5.25
N ILE A 66 -8.19 0.07 -5.30
CA ILE A 66 -7.81 1.43 -5.69
C ILE A 66 -8.19 1.74 -7.15
N ASN A 67 -8.14 0.75 -8.04
CA ASN A 67 -8.57 0.91 -9.43
C ASN A 67 -10.10 1.14 -9.53
N CYS A 68 -10.91 0.46 -8.71
CA CYS A 68 -12.35 0.76 -8.60
C CYS A 68 -12.58 2.20 -8.15
N ILE A 69 -11.93 2.59 -7.06
CA ILE A 69 -12.06 3.92 -6.47
C ILE A 69 -11.70 5.00 -7.49
N ARG A 70 -10.64 4.80 -8.28
CA ARG A 70 -10.25 5.74 -9.34
C ARG A 70 -11.35 5.96 -10.37
N VAL A 71 -11.97 4.89 -10.86
CA VAL A 71 -13.08 5.00 -11.83
C VAL A 71 -14.29 5.67 -11.20
N MET A 72 -14.67 5.24 -9.99
CA MET A 72 -15.86 5.75 -9.30
C MET A 72 -15.71 7.23 -8.90
N SER A 73 -14.52 7.65 -8.47
CA SER A 73 -14.24 9.03 -8.04
C SER A 73 -14.44 10.08 -9.14
N GLY A 74 -14.38 9.67 -10.41
CA GLY A 74 -14.68 10.54 -11.55
C GLY A 74 -16.16 10.88 -11.69
N ASN A 75 -17.05 10.17 -11.01
CA ASN A 75 -18.48 10.42 -11.00
C ASN A 75 -18.94 10.89 -9.60
N PRO A 76 -19.43 12.14 -9.45
CA PRO A 76 -19.92 12.64 -8.16
C PRO A 76 -20.99 11.77 -7.51
N ALA A 77 -21.82 11.08 -8.30
CA ALA A 77 -22.86 10.19 -7.80
C ALA A 77 -22.32 8.92 -7.14
N LEU A 78 -21.09 8.50 -7.48
CA LEU A 78 -20.44 7.30 -6.94
C LEU A 78 -19.35 7.62 -5.90
N LEU A 79 -19.11 8.90 -5.61
CA LEU A 79 -18.02 9.33 -4.76
C LEU A 79 -18.16 8.82 -3.32
N LYS A 80 -19.38 8.77 -2.79
CA LYS A 80 -19.64 8.25 -1.43
C LYS A 80 -19.32 6.76 -1.33
N GLU A 81 -19.71 6.00 -2.34
CA GLU A 81 -19.45 4.58 -2.44
C GLU A 81 -17.95 4.34 -2.64
N ALA A 82 -17.28 5.14 -3.46
CA ALA A 82 -15.82 5.10 -3.63
C ALA A 82 -15.09 5.34 -2.30
N GLU A 83 -15.51 6.34 -1.52
CA GLU A 83 -14.97 6.60 -0.18
C GLU A 83 -15.18 5.42 0.78
N SER A 84 -16.31 4.72 0.66
CA SER A 84 -16.60 3.55 1.49
C SER A 84 -15.67 2.37 1.20
N LEU A 85 -15.16 2.24 -0.02
CA LEU A 85 -14.22 1.18 -0.40
C LEU A 85 -12.81 1.40 0.17
N ILE A 86 -12.45 2.63 0.56
CA ILE A 86 -11.12 2.93 1.13
C ILE A 86 -10.85 2.09 2.38
N LYS A 87 -11.89 1.77 3.16
CA LYS A 87 -11.78 0.92 4.38
C LYS A 87 -11.33 -0.51 4.09
N LEU A 88 -11.41 -0.95 2.83
CA LEU A 88 -11.02 -2.28 2.40
C LEU A 88 -9.54 -2.38 2.06
N ILE A 89 -8.87 -1.25 1.82
CA ILE A 89 -7.43 -1.19 1.53
C ILE A 89 -6.68 -1.40 2.84
N ASN A 90 -5.64 -2.23 2.84
CA ASN A 90 -4.77 -2.42 4.00
C ASN A 90 -3.52 -1.53 3.96
N SER A 91 -2.87 -1.42 2.79
CA SER A 91 -1.66 -0.63 2.60
C SER A 91 -1.91 0.86 2.84
N ASP A 92 -1.16 1.46 3.77
CA ASP A 92 -1.29 2.89 4.08
C ASP A 92 -0.99 3.77 2.88
N TRP A 93 -0.02 3.39 2.05
CA TRP A 93 0.26 4.07 0.79
C TRP A 93 -0.94 4.09 -0.15
N GLN A 94 -1.58 2.94 -0.31
CA GLN A 94 -2.76 2.87 -1.17
C GLN A 94 -3.96 3.59 -0.56
N LYS A 95 -4.12 3.60 0.78
CA LYS A 95 -5.14 4.40 1.47
C LYS A 95 -4.92 5.90 1.27
N ILE A 96 -3.68 6.37 1.40
CA ILE A 96 -3.32 7.78 1.14
C ILE A 96 -3.66 8.13 -0.31
N ASN A 97 -3.25 7.31 -1.28
CA ASN A 97 -3.57 7.50 -2.68
C ASN A 97 -5.09 7.53 -2.93
N ALA A 98 -5.85 6.64 -2.30
CA ALA A 98 -7.30 6.61 -2.40
C ALA A 98 -7.94 7.90 -1.87
N HIS A 99 -7.47 8.39 -0.71
CA HIS A 99 -7.93 9.66 -0.18
C HIS A 99 -7.60 10.85 -1.09
N ILE A 100 -6.43 10.86 -1.74
CA ILE A 100 -6.07 11.89 -2.74
C ILE A 100 -7.03 11.84 -3.93
N VAL A 101 -7.26 10.65 -4.49
CA VAL A 101 -8.14 10.43 -5.64
C VAL A 101 -9.58 10.86 -5.33
N CYS A 102 -10.09 10.60 -4.14
CA CYS A 102 -11.41 11.07 -3.70
C CYS A 102 -11.45 12.53 -3.20
N GLY A 103 -10.36 13.31 -3.35
CA GLY A 103 -10.29 14.71 -2.91
C GLY A 103 -10.27 14.92 -1.39
N LYS A 104 -10.10 13.86 -0.58
CA LYS A 104 -10.03 13.94 0.89
C LYS A 104 -8.63 14.27 1.39
N LEU A 105 -8.09 15.39 0.91
CA LEU A 105 -6.69 15.76 1.13
C LEU A 105 -6.34 15.92 2.62
N LYS A 106 -7.26 16.40 3.46
CA LYS A 106 -7.05 16.47 4.92
C LYS A 106 -6.85 15.09 5.55
N LYS A 107 -7.65 14.09 5.14
CA LYS A 107 -7.51 12.71 5.64
C LYS A 107 -6.21 12.09 5.15
N ALA A 108 -5.88 12.28 3.87
CA ALA A 108 -4.60 11.85 3.30
C ALA A 108 -3.41 12.44 4.09
N TYR A 109 -3.44 13.73 4.38
CA TYR A 109 -2.39 14.42 5.13
C TYR A 109 -2.20 13.86 6.53
N LEU A 110 -3.28 13.69 7.29
CA LEU A 110 -3.21 13.16 8.66
C LEU A 110 -2.64 11.74 8.73
N LEU A 111 -2.86 10.94 7.69
CA LEU A 111 -2.26 9.61 7.58
C LEU A 111 -0.78 9.71 7.18
N ALA A 112 -0.46 10.51 6.18
CA ALA A 112 0.88 10.69 5.65
C ALA A 112 1.89 11.16 6.70
N VAL A 113 1.56 12.17 7.51
CA VAL A 113 2.49 12.74 8.50
C VAL A 113 2.88 11.79 9.63
N ARG A 114 2.15 10.68 9.79
CA ARG A 114 2.40 9.62 10.78
C ARG A 114 3.12 8.41 10.18
N GLY A 115 3.18 8.32 8.85
CA GLY A 115 3.75 7.20 8.13
C GLY A 115 5.27 7.33 7.97
N GLU A 116 5.92 6.19 7.76
CA GLU A 116 7.37 6.11 7.53
C GLU A 116 7.80 6.85 6.26
N ARG A 117 6.95 6.85 5.23
CA ARG A 117 7.17 7.56 3.95
C ARG A 117 6.60 8.97 3.92
N GLY A 118 6.38 9.57 5.08
CA GLY A 118 5.64 10.84 5.21
C GLY A 118 6.17 11.97 4.31
N VAL A 119 7.48 12.07 4.06
CA VAL A 119 8.03 13.10 3.16
C VAL A 119 7.54 12.95 1.72
N GLU A 120 7.55 11.73 1.18
CA GLU A 120 7.09 11.48 -0.18
C GLU A 120 5.57 11.65 -0.29
N ASP A 121 4.83 11.11 0.68
CA ASP A 121 3.38 11.19 0.73
C ASP A 121 2.88 12.64 0.84
N VAL A 122 3.49 13.44 1.73
CA VAL A 122 3.12 14.84 1.91
C VAL A 122 3.42 15.67 0.65
N LYS A 123 4.52 15.40 -0.07
CA LYS A 123 4.80 16.05 -1.37
C LYS A 123 3.73 15.73 -2.42
N ARG A 124 3.27 14.47 -2.48
CA ARG A 124 2.18 14.06 -3.39
C ARG A 124 0.87 14.75 -3.05
N ILE A 125 0.57 14.90 -1.76
CA ILE A 125 -0.63 15.61 -1.27
C ILE A 125 -0.54 17.10 -1.57
N ALA A 126 0.61 17.74 -1.35
CA ALA A 126 0.84 19.16 -1.68
C ALA A 126 0.58 19.43 -3.17
N SER A 127 1.12 18.58 -4.04
CA SER A 127 0.90 18.65 -5.49
C SER A 127 -0.58 18.50 -5.86
N ALA A 128 -1.31 17.63 -5.18
CA ALA A 128 -2.75 17.46 -5.39
C ALA A 128 -3.56 18.66 -4.86
N ALA A 129 -3.17 19.23 -3.72
CA ALA A 129 -3.79 20.42 -3.14
C ALA A 129 -3.62 21.64 -4.05
N GLU A 130 -2.45 21.81 -4.64
CA GLU A 130 -2.18 22.87 -5.61
C GLU A 130 -3.07 22.73 -6.86
N ARG A 131 -3.14 21.54 -7.47
CA ARG A 131 -3.99 21.30 -8.65
C ARG A 131 -5.48 21.53 -8.38
N THR A 132 -5.92 21.34 -7.14
CA THR A 132 -7.33 21.50 -6.74
C THR A 132 -7.63 22.87 -6.10
N GLY A 133 -6.64 23.76 -6.04
CA GLY A 133 -6.79 25.09 -5.42
C GLY A 133 -6.99 25.05 -3.89
N ASN A 134 -6.68 23.95 -3.23
CA ASN A 134 -6.81 23.81 -1.78
C ASN A 134 -5.58 24.40 -1.06
N THR A 135 -5.50 25.73 -1.03
CA THR A 135 -4.38 26.49 -0.46
C THR A 135 -4.11 26.12 1.00
N LYS A 136 -5.15 25.95 1.82
CA LYS A 136 -5.01 25.56 3.23
C LYS A 136 -4.24 24.25 3.41
N ILE A 137 -4.57 23.21 2.62
CA ILE A 137 -3.85 21.94 2.73
C ILE A 137 -2.44 22.04 2.13
N LYS A 138 -2.26 22.81 1.04
CA LYS A 138 -0.93 23.07 0.49
C LYS A 138 -0.02 23.69 1.55
N ASP A 139 -0.47 24.77 2.20
CA ASP A 139 0.31 25.48 3.23
C ASP A 139 0.66 24.56 4.40
N MET A 140 -0.27 23.70 4.84
CA MET A 140 0.00 22.69 5.87
C MET A 140 1.09 21.70 5.45
N CYS A 141 1.07 21.24 4.19
CA CYS A 141 2.08 20.34 3.66
C CYS A 141 3.45 21.03 3.60
N ASP A 142 3.51 22.26 3.09
CA ASP A 142 4.75 23.02 2.94
C ASP A 142 5.40 23.31 4.30
N GLN A 143 4.60 23.69 5.30
CA GLN A 143 5.09 23.90 6.66
C GLN A 143 5.65 22.62 7.27
N TRP A 144 4.96 21.50 7.09
CA TRP A 144 5.42 20.21 7.61
C TRP A 144 6.72 19.75 6.92
N LEU A 145 6.83 19.93 5.61
CA LEU A 145 8.02 19.58 4.83
C LEU A 145 9.24 20.42 5.25
N LYS A 146 9.09 21.74 5.37
CA LYS A 146 10.16 22.63 5.86
C LYS A 146 10.66 22.24 7.25
N LYS A 147 9.74 21.86 8.15
CA LYS A 147 10.10 21.37 9.48
C LYS A 147 10.93 20.09 9.40
N LYS A 148 10.56 19.14 8.53
CA LYS A 148 11.30 17.88 8.34
C LYS A 148 12.67 18.08 7.73
N GLU A 149 12.82 19.01 6.80
CA GLU A 149 14.12 19.37 6.22
C GLU A 149 15.05 19.95 7.31
N ALA A 150 14.56 20.87 8.14
CA ALA A 150 15.34 21.45 9.24
C ALA A 150 15.77 20.41 10.29
N GLU A 151 14.91 19.43 10.61
CA GLU A 151 15.21 18.29 11.49
C GLU A 151 16.34 17.40 10.92
N THR A 152 16.34 17.16 9.60
CA THR A 152 17.40 16.37 8.96
C THR A 152 18.75 17.10 8.90
N THR A 153 18.74 18.43 8.72
CA THR A 153 19.98 19.23 8.67
C THR A 153 20.64 19.38 10.04
N HIS A 154 19.89 19.30 11.14
CA HIS A 154 20.42 19.45 12.50
C HIS A 154 20.89 18.16 13.17
N ARG A 155 20.96 17.02 12.47
CA ARG A 155 21.49 15.77 13.07
C ARG A 155 23.03 15.87 13.14
N PRO A 156 23.64 16.07 14.33
CA PRO A 156 25.09 16.21 14.40
C PRO A 156 25.72 14.83 14.23
N GLU A 157 26.56 14.66 13.20
CA GLU A 157 27.31 13.44 12.87
C GLU A 157 28.42 13.08 13.90
N GLY A 158 28.37 13.63 15.12
CA GLY A 158 29.52 13.71 16.03
C GLY A 158 29.54 12.79 17.25
N GLN A 159 28.65 11.81 17.43
CA GLN A 159 28.59 11.01 18.67
C GLN A 159 29.03 9.53 18.56
N GLU A 160 29.41 9.03 17.39
CA GLU A 160 29.86 7.62 17.25
C GLU A 160 31.37 7.41 17.39
N PHE A 161 32.21 8.45 17.39
CA PHE A 161 33.66 8.29 17.47
C PHE A 161 34.20 8.00 18.88
N GLN A 162 33.52 8.49 19.94
CA GLN A 162 34.04 8.37 21.32
C GLN A 162 33.79 7.01 21.99
N ARG A 163 32.98 6.11 21.41
CA ARG A 163 32.73 4.79 22.03
C ARG A 163 33.74 3.71 21.64
N ARG A 164 34.51 3.89 20.56
CA ARG A 164 35.47 2.88 20.10
C ARG A 164 36.87 3.01 20.70
N HIS A 165 37.25 4.18 21.23
CA HIS A 165 38.62 4.44 21.72
C HIS A 165 38.75 4.60 23.26
N GLY A 166 37.72 4.26 24.04
CA GLY A 166 37.74 4.43 25.51
C GLY A 166 38.17 3.21 26.35
N LYS A 167 38.80 2.17 25.76
CA LYS A 167 39.23 0.97 26.52
C LYS A 167 40.67 0.55 26.22
N GLN A 168 41.59 1.44 26.53
CA GLN A 168 42.99 1.16 26.82
C GLN A 168 43.37 2.42 27.62
N TRP A 169 43.62 2.39 28.91
CA TRP A 169 44.81 1.88 29.58
C TRP A 169 44.51 1.91 31.08
N ASP A 170 44.57 0.77 31.79
CA ASP A 170 45.13 0.75 33.15
C ASP A 170 45.42 -0.69 33.60
N LYS A 171 46.70 -1.08 33.51
CA LYS A 171 47.29 -2.19 34.27
C LYS A 171 48.76 -1.85 34.46
N ARG A 172 49.08 -1.27 35.61
CA ARG A 172 50.42 -1.29 36.18
C ARG A 172 50.34 -1.66 37.65
#